data_AF-A0AAE1T1X3-F1
#
_entry.id   AF-A0AAE1T1X3-F1
#
_cell.length_a   1.000
_cell.length_b   1.000
_cell.length_c   1.000
_cell.angle_alpha   90.00
_cell.angle_beta   90.00
_cell.angle_gamma   90.00
#
_symmetry.space_group_name_H-M   'P 1'
#
loop_
_entity.id
_entity.type
_entity.pdbx_description
1 polymer ?
#
loop_
_entity_poly.entity_id
_entity_poly.type
_entity_poly.pdbx_seq_one_letter_code
_entity_poly.pdbx_strand_id
1 'polypeptide(L)'
;MFSSSWLSKPKEQDPKFRPEMSTSYQSVKCNKACPCDHKRQQCIYERRYAEMSASFGLLGEDIISFGNLSELVPQRAVFGCEMAETGDLYSQRADGIMGLGRGDVSIVDQLVKKHVISDSFSLCYGGMDFGGGAMVLGGIKNPALMVFTKSNFGHSPYYNIELKEIHVAGKPLKINPRVFGRKHGTILDSGTTYAYLPEAAFVAFKSAVTKELHSLKQIKGPDPSFKDICFSGAGSDMSQLSKNFPTVDMVFNDGNKLTLSPENYLFQHFKVRGAYCLGIFPNGKNPTSLLGGIVVRNTLVTYDRENERIGFWKTNCSELWDRLNLSPPPPPPSPSPSPSTPAISGLENPNSTANMSPSPAPSGPPGYDIHGEIKIGLIKFYLSLSINYSELKPRIPELAHFIAQELDVNISQVRLMNISTKGNDSFTKWAIFPAGSTDYMPNATAMEIIGRLAENHPHLQNSFGSYKLFDWGIEPPPKRKLWPRNYLVLVVPFLVVFIIGLSAPVGWLIWRRRQEPALPYEPVGSVETVTHEQELQPLK
;
A
#
# COMPACT_ATOMS: atom_id res chain seq x y z
N MET A 1 -4.81 8.43 -16.19
CA MET A 1 -5.83 7.39 -15.97
C MET A 1 -5.65 6.85 -14.57
N PHE A 2 -6.72 6.77 -13.80
CA PHE A 2 -6.72 6.11 -12.49
C PHE A 2 -6.77 4.59 -12.71
N SER A 3 -5.92 3.84 -12.02
CA SER A 3 -5.90 2.38 -12.04
C SER A 3 -5.69 1.83 -10.62
N SER A 4 -6.24 0.65 -10.38
CA SER A 4 -6.06 -0.12 -9.16
C SER A 4 -5.70 -1.56 -9.52
N SER A 5 -4.82 -2.15 -8.71
CA SER A 5 -4.28 -3.50 -8.80
C SER A 5 -5.34 -4.54 -8.48
N TRP A 6 -5.46 -5.51 -9.39
CA TRP A 6 -6.25 -6.74 -9.19
C TRP A 6 -5.38 -7.98 -9.08
N LEU A 7 -4.07 -7.76 -9.11
CA LEU A 7 -3.06 -8.76 -8.84
C LEU A 7 -2.94 -8.92 -7.33
N SER A 8 -2.41 -10.06 -6.90
CA SER A 8 -1.85 -10.18 -5.55
C SER A 8 -0.36 -9.95 -5.71
N LYS A 9 0.15 -8.84 -5.17
CA LYS A 9 1.59 -8.56 -5.21
C LYS A 9 2.25 -8.88 -3.88
N PRO A 10 3.56 -9.21 -3.87
CA PRO A 10 4.29 -9.51 -2.64
C PRO A 10 4.46 -8.32 -1.67
N LYS A 11 4.14 -7.08 -2.09
CA LYS A 11 4.43 -5.82 -1.37
C LYS A 11 3.25 -4.84 -1.32
N GLU A 12 2.03 -5.26 -1.70
CA GLU A 12 0.83 -4.41 -1.69
C GLU A 12 0.53 -3.87 -0.28
N GLN A 13 0.15 -2.60 -0.21
CA GLN A 13 -0.14 -1.91 1.03
C GLN A 13 -1.58 -2.22 1.50
N ASP A 14 -2.51 -2.36 0.56
CA ASP A 14 -3.91 -2.68 0.81
C ASP A 14 -4.35 -3.95 0.06
N PRO A 15 -5.44 -4.61 0.48
CA PRO A 15 -6.01 -5.71 -0.28
C PRO A 15 -6.44 -5.24 -1.67
N LYS A 16 -6.10 -6.02 -2.69
CA LYS A 16 -6.53 -5.79 -4.07
C LYS A 16 -8.03 -5.49 -4.18
N PHE A 17 -8.39 -4.62 -5.13
CA PHE A 17 -9.79 -4.33 -5.42
C PHE A 17 -10.49 -5.59 -5.95
N ARG A 18 -11.69 -5.89 -5.42
CA ARG A 18 -12.50 -7.05 -5.75
C ARG A 18 -13.88 -6.61 -6.24
N PRO A 19 -14.13 -6.53 -7.55
CA PRO A 19 -15.41 -6.09 -8.09
C PRO A 19 -16.58 -6.93 -7.66
N GLU A 20 -16.38 -8.22 -7.53
CA GLU A 20 -17.41 -9.15 -7.08
C GLU A 20 -17.90 -8.83 -5.67
N MET A 21 -17.12 -8.09 -4.89
CA MET A 21 -17.46 -7.61 -3.55
C MET A 21 -18.09 -6.21 -3.55
N SER A 22 -18.05 -5.49 -4.69
CA SER A 22 -18.66 -4.17 -4.83
C SER A 22 -20.01 -4.28 -5.52
N THR A 23 -21.07 -3.92 -4.81
CA THR A 23 -22.43 -3.91 -5.37
C THR A 23 -22.67 -2.77 -6.36
N SER A 24 -21.81 -1.75 -6.36
CA SER A 24 -21.89 -0.58 -7.25
C SER A 24 -21.01 -0.69 -8.49
N TYR A 25 -20.12 -1.68 -8.55
CA TYR A 25 -19.22 -1.92 -9.67
C TYR A 25 -19.96 -2.31 -10.94
N GLN A 26 -19.54 -1.74 -12.06
CA GLN A 26 -20.03 -2.07 -13.40
C GLN A 26 -18.85 -2.19 -14.37
N SER A 27 -18.79 -3.29 -15.13
CA SER A 27 -17.81 -3.41 -16.22
C SER A 27 -18.16 -2.47 -17.37
N VAL A 28 -17.18 -1.75 -17.90
CA VAL A 28 -17.41 -0.88 -19.05
C VAL A 28 -17.51 -1.71 -20.33
N LYS A 29 -18.63 -1.57 -21.03
CA LYS A 29 -18.88 -2.27 -22.30
C LYS A 29 -18.05 -1.65 -23.43
N CYS A 30 -17.63 -2.51 -24.37
CA CYS A 30 -17.01 -2.05 -25.60
C CYS A 30 -17.90 -1.12 -26.43
N ASN A 31 -17.27 -0.17 -27.12
CA ASN A 31 -17.88 0.59 -28.19
C ASN A 31 -16.80 0.98 -29.23
N LYS A 32 -17.13 1.78 -30.25
CA LYS A 32 -16.14 2.22 -31.26
C LYS A 32 -14.96 3.02 -30.67
N ALA A 33 -15.14 3.65 -29.51
CA ALA A 33 -14.14 4.46 -28.83
C ALA A 33 -13.29 3.65 -27.82
N CYS A 34 -13.67 2.40 -27.51
CA CYS A 34 -12.89 1.54 -26.63
C CYS A 34 -12.54 0.19 -27.27
N PRO A 35 -11.25 -0.17 -27.34
CA PRO A 35 -10.84 -1.49 -27.80
C PRO A 35 -11.41 -2.60 -26.92
N CYS A 36 -11.69 -3.75 -27.53
CA CYS A 36 -12.30 -4.88 -26.86
C CYS A 36 -11.32 -5.94 -26.41
N ASP A 37 -11.72 -6.65 -25.35
CA ASP A 37 -11.18 -7.95 -25.01
C ASP A 37 -11.49 -9.01 -26.10
N HIS A 38 -10.86 -10.18 -25.99
CA HIS A 38 -11.03 -11.26 -26.97
C HIS A 38 -12.48 -11.72 -27.13
N LYS A 39 -13.32 -11.58 -26.08
CA LYS A 39 -14.74 -11.95 -26.12
C LYS A 39 -15.64 -10.82 -26.65
N ARG A 40 -15.09 -9.66 -27.00
CA ARG A 40 -15.79 -8.46 -27.51
C ARG A 40 -16.87 -7.91 -26.57
N GLN A 41 -16.67 -8.05 -25.27
CA GLN A 41 -17.66 -7.66 -24.27
C GLN A 41 -17.16 -6.52 -23.38
N GLN A 42 -15.86 -6.48 -23.10
CA GLN A 42 -15.29 -5.59 -22.10
C GLN A 42 -14.22 -4.69 -22.71
N CYS A 43 -14.26 -3.44 -22.28
CA CYS A 43 -13.34 -2.39 -22.69
C CYS A 43 -11.96 -2.64 -22.06
N ILE A 44 -10.92 -2.77 -22.87
CA ILE A 44 -9.54 -3.00 -22.39
C ILE A 44 -8.75 -1.70 -22.34
N TYR A 45 -7.70 -1.66 -21.52
CA TYR A 45 -6.69 -0.63 -21.58
C TYR A 45 -5.27 -1.19 -21.47
N GLU A 46 -4.34 -0.47 -22.09
CA GLU A 46 -2.90 -0.67 -21.97
C GLU A 46 -2.25 0.69 -21.70
N ARG A 47 -1.31 0.71 -20.75
CA ARG A 47 -0.46 1.87 -20.47
C ARG A 47 0.99 1.43 -20.35
N ARG A 48 1.88 2.20 -20.98
CA ARG A 48 3.33 2.07 -20.88
C ARG A 48 3.91 3.34 -20.30
N TYR A 49 4.85 3.19 -19.37
CA TYR A 49 5.46 4.27 -18.63
C TYR A 49 6.88 4.56 -19.14
N ALA A 50 7.42 5.73 -18.81
CA ALA A 50 8.73 6.17 -19.30
C ALA A 50 9.88 5.25 -18.82
N GLU A 51 9.73 4.66 -17.65
CA GLU A 51 10.61 3.64 -17.06
C GLU A 51 10.48 2.24 -17.71
N MET A 52 9.67 2.12 -18.77
CA MET A 52 9.41 0.89 -19.54
C MET A 52 8.53 -0.16 -18.84
N SER A 53 8.06 0.13 -17.62
CA SER A 53 6.96 -0.60 -17.00
C SER A 53 5.66 -0.46 -17.82
N ALA A 54 4.78 -1.45 -17.70
CA ALA A 54 3.48 -1.45 -18.35
C ALA A 54 2.40 -2.00 -17.43
N SER A 55 1.17 -1.54 -17.66
CA SER A 55 -0.05 -1.92 -16.95
C SER A 55 -1.14 -2.24 -17.97
N PHE A 56 -1.79 -3.39 -17.79
CA PHE A 56 -2.81 -3.91 -18.69
C PHE A 56 -4.03 -4.35 -17.89
N GLY A 57 -5.23 -4.11 -18.44
CA GLY A 57 -6.43 -4.46 -17.72
C GLY A 57 -7.73 -4.16 -18.43
N LEU A 58 -8.80 -4.16 -17.65
CA LEU A 58 -10.16 -3.84 -18.09
C LEU A 58 -10.58 -2.48 -17.54
N LEU A 59 -11.49 -1.79 -18.22
CA LEU A 59 -12.17 -0.63 -17.64
C LEU A 59 -13.37 -1.08 -16.81
N GLY A 60 -13.41 -0.59 -15.59
CA GLY A 60 -14.55 -0.68 -14.69
C GLY A 60 -15.04 0.70 -14.30
N GLU A 61 -16.30 0.80 -13.90
CA GLU A 61 -16.88 1.97 -13.27
C GLU A 61 -17.33 1.60 -11.85
N ASP A 62 -16.93 2.39 -10.86
CA ASP A 62 -17.41 2.25 -9.49
C ASP A 62 -17.41 3.60 -8.78
N ILE A 63 -17.84 3.61 -7.51
CA ILE A 63 -17.83 4.78 -6.64
C ILE A 63 -16.41 5.01 -6.10
N ILE A 64 -15.91 6.22 -6.27
CA ILE A 64 -14.69 6.73 -5.67
C ILE A 64 -15.03 7.76 -4.60
N SER A 65 -14.25 7.79 -3.53
CA SER A 65 -14.36 8.74 -2.43
C SER A 65 -12.96 9.18 -2.00
N PHE A 66 -12.81 10.46 -1.63
CA PHE A 66 -11.54 11.05 -1.20
C PHE A 66 -11.43 11.18 0.33
N GLY A 67 -12.22 10.37 1.05
CA GLY A 67 -12.24 10.35 2.51
C GLY A 67 -13.06 11.48 3.13
N ASN A 68 -13.24 11.42 4.44
CA ASN A 68 -14.16 12.29 5.18
C ASN A 68 -13.69 13.76 5.29
N LEU A 69 -12.43 14.02 4.96
CA LEU A 69 -11.87 15.38 4.96
C LEU A 69 -12.09 16.10 3.63
N SER A 70 -12.65 15.42 2.63
CA SER A 70 -12.99 16.03 1.35
C SER A 70 -14.44 16.51 1.36
N GLU A 71 -14.67 17.74 0.90
CA GLU A 71 -16.02 18.23 0.60
C GLU A 71 -16.62 17.57 -0.66
N LEU A 72 -15.78 16.92 -1.48
CA LEU A 72 -16.23 16.22 -2.68
C LEU A 72 -16.96 14.94 -2.29
N VAL A 73 -18.28 14.98 -2.43
CA VAL A 73 -19.14 13.80 -2.21
C VAL A 73 -18.74 12.66 -3.16
N PRO A 74 -18.94 11.38 -2.77
CA PRO A 74 -18.55 10.23 -3.58
C PRO A 74 -19.08 10.32 -5.01
N GLN A 75 -18.22 10.03 -5.98
CA GLN A 75 -18.53 10.12 -7.41
C GLN A 75 -18.39 8.76 -8.07
N ARG A 76 -19.21 8.49 -9.09
CA ARG A 76 -18.89 7.39 -10.02
C ARG A 76 -17.67 7.77 -10.88
N ALA A 77 -16.74 6.85 -11.10
CA ALA A 77 -15.64 7.08 -12.02
C ALA A 77 -15.26 5.79 -12.73
N VAL A 78 -14.87 5.94 -13.99
CA VAL A 78 -14.24 4.91 -14.81
C VAL A 78 -12.76 4.83 -14.46
N PHE A 79 -12.27 3.62 -14.23
CA PHE A 79 -10.88 3.35 -13.87
C PHE A 79 -10.38 2.02 -14.42
N GLY A 80 -9.06 1.87 -14.41
CA GLY A 80 -8.37 0.68 -14.86
C GLY A 80 -8.27 -0.39 -13.79
N CYS A 81 -8.68 -1.58 -14.15
CA CYS A 81 -8.62 -2.79 -13.36
C CYS A 81 -7.41 -3.61 -13.79
N GLU A 82 -6.28 -3.44 -13.10
CA GLU A 82 -4.97 -3.97 -13.53
C GLU A 82 -4.90 -5.48 -13.39
N MET A 83 -4.92 -6.18 -14.53
CA MET A 83 -4.82 -7.64 -14.59
C MET A 83 -3.38 -8.12 -14.84
N ALA A 84 -2.50 -7.25 -15.32
CA ALA A 84 -1.09 -7.55 -15.51
C ALA A 84 -0.24 -6.28 -15.39
N GLU A 85 0.93 -6.43 -14.80
CA GLU A 85 1.92 -5.37 -14.65
C GLU A 85 3.32 -5.90 -14.95
N THR A 86 4.21 -5.00 -15.39
CA THR A 86 5.61 -5.29 -15.64
C THR A 86 6.52 -4.25 -15.01
N GLY A 87 7.81 -4.57 -14.89
CA GLY A 87 8.82 -3.62 -14.42
C GLY A 87 8.64 -3.22 -12.96
N ASP A 88 8.91 -1.95 -12.68
CA ASP A 88 8.95 -1.41 -11.32
C ASP A 88 7.56 -1.37 -10.68
N LEU A 89 6.49 -1.26 -11.48
CA LEU A 89 5.08 -1.29 -11.03
C LEU A 89 4.71 -2.57 -10.28
N TYR A 90 5.25 -3.71 -10.72
CA TYR A 90 5.01 -4.99 -10.05
C TYR A 90 5.60 -5.04 -8.64
N SER A 91 6.66 -4.26 -8.40
CA SER A 91 7.42 -4.25 -7.15
C SER A 91 7.09 -3.09 -6.22
N GLN A 92 6.21 -2.18 -6.66
CA GLN A 92 5.79 -1.00 -5.90
C GLN A 92 4.89 -1.40 -4.72
N ARG A 93 4.84 -0.54 -3.70
CA ARG A 93 3.95 -0.72 -2.54
C ARG A 93 2.53 -0.25 -2.79
N ALA A 94 2.37 0.81 -3.58
CA ALA A 94 1.06 1.35 -3.92
C ALA A 94 0.24 0.33 -4.72
N ASP A 95 -1.05 0.25 -4.41
CA ASP A 95 -1.95 -0.70 -5.05
C ASP A 95 -2.49 -0.17 -6.39
N GLY A 96 -1.97 0.93 -6.92
CA GLY A 96 -2.46 1.51 -8.16
C GLY A 96 -1.85 2.87 -8.46
N ILE A 97 -2.30 3.48 -9.56
CA ILE A 97 -1.81 4.78 -10.05
C ILE A 97 -2.97 5.74 -10.25
N MET A 98 -2.87 6.93 -9.66
CA MET A 98 -3.79 8.04 -9.95
C MET A 98 -3.20 8.98 -11.00
N GLY A 99 -3.47 8.69 -12.27
CA GLY A 99 -3.02 9.55 -13.36
C GLY A 99 -3.88 10.81 -13.51
N LEU A 100 -3.28 11.97 -13.19
CA LEU A 100 -3.84 13.33 -13.27
C LEU A 100 -3.62 14.02 -14.61
N GLY A 101 -3.05 13.32 -15.59
CA GLY A 101 -2.81 13.85 -16.95
C GLY A 101 -4.10 14.18 -17.70
N ARG A 102 -3.97 14.88 -18.83
CA ARG A 102 -5.10 15.28 -19.67
C ARG A 102 -5.61 14.11 -20.52
N GLY A 103 -6.89 13.77 -20.39
CA GLY A 103 -7.58 12.79 -21.22
C GLY A 103 -8.85 12.26 -20.57
N ASP A 104 -9.85 11.90 -21.39
CA ASP A 104 -11.24 11.65 -20.96
C ASP A 104 -11.44 10.65 -19.82
N VAL A 105 -10.50 9.73 -19.61
CA VAL A 105 -10.51 8.72 -18.53
C VAL A 105 -9.60 9.09 -17.34
N SER A 106 -9.05 10.30 -17.31
CA SER A 106 -8.39 10.84 -16.12
C SER A 106 -9.43 11.14 -15.06
N ILE A 107 -9.01 11.12 -13.79
CA ILE A 107 -9.92 11.45 -12.70
C ILE A 107 -10.37 12.91 -12.77
N VAL A 108 -9.45 13.82 -13.09
CA VAL A 108 -9.74 15.26 -13.19
C VAL A 108 -10.77 15.52 -14.28
N ASP A 109 -10.57 14.96 -15.48
CA ASP A 109 -11.50 15.15 -16.61
C ASP A 109 -12.91 14.62 -16.31
N GLN A 110 -13.00 13.48 -15.64
CA GLN A 110 -14.29 12.89 -15.26
C GLN A 110 -15.03 13.74 -14.23
N LEU A 111 -14.33 14.33 -13.26
CA LEU A 111 -14.92 15.21 -12.25
C LEU A 111 -15.31 16.57 -12.84
N VAL A 112 -14.46 17.16 -13.70
CA VAL A 112 -14.75 18.40 -14.41
C VAL A 112 -15.97 18.24 -15.32
N LYS A 113 -16.06 17.14 -16.08
CA LYS A 113 -17.21 16.84 -16.95
C LYS A 113 -18.53 16.73 -16.16
N LYS A 114 -18.45 16.29 -14.90
CA LYS A 114 -19.60 16.23 -13.98
C LYS A 114 -19.89 17.57 -13.29
N HIS A 115 -19.09 18.60 -13.54
CA HIS A 115 -19.22 19.92 -12.94
C HIS A 115 -19.15 19.89 -11.41
N VAL A 116 -18.43 18.91 -10.83
CA VAL A 116 -18.25 18.79 -9.37
C VAL A 116 -16.95 19.41 -8.87
N ILE A 117 -16.03 19.72 -9.78
CA ILE A 117 -14.84 20.55 -9.55
C ILE A 117 -14.64 21.47 -10.76
N SER A 118 -13.95 22.60 -10.58
CA SER A 118 -13.48 23.40 -11.71
C SER A 118 -12.29 22.72 -12.41
N ASP A 119 -11.92 23.18 -13.61
CA ASP A 119 -10.85 22.57 -14.40
C ASP A 119 -9.44 22.96 -13.92
N SER A 120 -9.15 22.56 -12.68
CA SER A 120 -7.87 22.76 -12.02
C SER A 120 -7.67 21.75 -10.89
N PHE A 121 -6.42 21.54 -10.49
CA PHE A 121 -6.05 20.82 -9.27
C PHE A 121 -4.70 21.33 -8.77
N SER A 122 -4.37 21.07 -7.51
CA SER A 122 -3.08 21.44 -6.93
C SER A 122 -2.43 20.30 -6.15
N LEU A 123 -1.10 20.25 -6.18
CA LEU A 123 -0.28 19.30 -5.42
C LEU A 123 0.75 20.06 -4.59
N CYS A 124 0.89 19.72 -3.30
CA CYS A 124 1.89 20.30 -2.41
C CYS A 124 2.71 19.17 -1.79
N TYR A 125 3.96 19.03 -2.20
CA TYR A 125 4.86 17.99 -1.70
C TYR A 125 5.56 18.41 -0.42
N GLY A 126 5.60 17.51 0.56
CA GLY A 126 6.40 17.70 1.77
C GLY A 126 7.87 18.00 1.48
N GLY A 127 8.52 18.64 2.45
CA GLY A 127 9.94 18.99 2.41
C GLY A 127 10.88 17.78 2.41
N MET A 128 12.18 18.06 2.50
CA MET A 128 13.18 17.01 2.68
C MET A 128 13.11 16.34 4.07
N ASP A 129 12.61 17.10 5.05
CA ASP A 129 12.45 16.76 6.46
C ASP A 129 11.08 16.13 6.79
N PHE A 130 10.09 16.30 5.91
CA PHE A 130 8.73 15.82 6.09
C PHE A 130 8.23 15.07 4.85
N GLY A 131 7.91 13.79 5.01
CA GLY A 131 7.24 13.01 3.96
C GLY A 131 5.74 13.31 3.85
N GLY A 132 5.14 13.00 2.70
CA GLY A 132 3.71 13.23 2.45
C GLY A 132 3.45 14.54 1.70
N GLY A 133 2.26 15.11 1.92
CA GLY A 133 1.82 16.31 1.21
C GLY A 133 0.30 16.48 1.22
N ALA A 134 -0.19 17.38 0.39
CA ALA A 134 -1.61 17.64 0.21
C ALA A 134 -1.97 17.74 -1.28
N MET A 135 -3.21 17.36 -1.60
CA MET A 135 -3.80 17.51 -2.91
C MET A 135 -5.11 18.27 -2.78
N VAL A 136 -5.36 19.19 -3.71
CA VAL A 136 -6.63 19.89 -3.86
C VAL A 136 -7.20 19.56 -5.23
N LEU A 137 -8.44 19.08 -5.28
CA LEU A 137 -9.18 18.86 -6.52
C LEU A 137 -10.12 20.04 -6.74
N GLY A 138 -10.03 20.67 -7.90
CA GLY A 138 -10.67 21.95 -8.18
C GLY A 138 -9.73 23.14 -7.98
N GLY A 139 -10.25 24.30 -8.33
CA GLY A 139 -9.57 25.58 -8.27
C GLY A 139 -9.54 26.15 -6.86
N ILE A 140 -8.45 26.85 -6.56
CA ILE A 140 -8.27 27.62 -5.34
C ILE A 140 -7.99 29.06 -5.69
N LYS A 141 -8.22 29.97 -4.74
CA LYS A 141 -7.77 31.35 -4.89
C LYS A 141 -6.25 31.37 -4.94
N ASN A 142 -5.69 31.89 -6.02
CA ASN A 142 -4.24 31.97 -6.21
C ASN A 142 -3.61 32.84 -5.11
N PRO A 143 -2.60 32.33 -4.38
CA PRO A 143 -1.79 33.14 -3.48
C PRO A 143 -1.10 34.29 -4.23
N ALA A 144 -0.94 35.45 -3.57
CA ALA A 144 -0.44 36.66 -4.22
C ALA A 144 0.98 36.53 -4.81
N LEU A 145 1.82 35.66 -4.24
CA LEU A 145 3.20 35.42 -4.67
C LEU A 145 3.34 34.18 -5.55
N MET A 146 2.24 33.62 -6.05
CA MET A 146 2.28 32.49 -6.97
C MET A 146 2.83 32.93 -8.33
N VAL A 147 3.84 32.21 -8.82
CA VAL A 147 4.49 32.46 -10.11
C VAL A 147 3.93 31.50 -11.15
N PHE A 148 3.58 32.01 -12.34
CA PHE A 148 2.98 31.20 -13.39
C PHE A 148 3.94 30.97 -14.56
N THR A 149 3.70 29.87 -15.27
CA THR A 149 4.25 29.57 -16.58
C THR A 149 3.15 29.01 -17.48
N LYS A 150 3.25 29.24 -18.79
CA LYS A 150 2.29 28.68 -19.74
C LYS A 150 2.47 27.17 -19.86
N SER A 151 1.36 26.46 -20.02
CA SER A 151 1.29 25.01 -20.18
C SER A 151 0.28 24.65 -21.27
N ASN A 152 0.69 24.86 -22.52
CA ASN A 152 -0.15 24.64 -23.69
C ASN A 152 -0.28 23.15 -24.03
N PHE A 153 -1.51 22.66 -24.04
CA PHE A 153 -1.84 21.27 -24.39
C PHE A 153 -1.57 20.94 -25.87
N GLY A 154 -1.66 21.92 -26.77
CA GLY A 154 -1.48 21.71 -28.21
C GLY A 154 -0.08 21.22 -28.60
N HIS A 155 0.92 21.36 -27.72
CA HIS A 155 2.30 20.95 -27.99
C HIS A 155 2.63 19.54 -27.48
N SER A 156 1.85 19.02 -26.52
CA SER A 156 2.12 17.75 -25.84
C SER A 156 0.96 17.37 -24.90
N PRO A 157 0.64 16.07 -24.73
CA PRO A 157 -0.40 15.62 -23.80
C PRO A 157 0.00 15.77 -22.32
N TYR A 158 1.23 16.17 -22.04
CA TYR A 158 1.79 16.32 -20.70
C TYR A 158 1.62 17.74 -20.14
N TYR A 159 1.82 17.90 -18.84
CA TYR A 159 1.92 19.22 -18.21
C TYR A 159 3.31 19.79 -18.47
N ASN A 160 3.38 20.72 -19.41
CA ASN A 160 4.63 21.35 -19.82
C ASN A 160 4.89 22.67 -19.09
N ILE A 161 6.16 22.95 -18.83
CA ILE A 161 6.66 24.24 -18.37
C ILE A 161 7.46 24.85 -19.50
N GLU A 162 7.23 26.12 -19.80
CA GLU A 162 8.01 26.88 -20.78
C GLU A 162 9.36 27.33 -20.20
N LEU A 163 10.21 26.36 -19.86
CA LEU A 163 11.55 26.59 -19.33
C LEU A 163 12.48 27.13 -20.41
N LYS A 164 13.07 28.30 -20.14
CA LYS A 164 14.00 28.98 -21.04
C LYS A 164 15.44 28.81 -20.60
N GLU A 165 15.72 29.05 -19.33
CA GLU A 165 17.07 29.03 -18.76
C GLU A 165 17.07 28.42 -17.37
N ILE A 166 18.23 27.88 -16.98
CA ILE A 166 18.53 27.53 -15.59
C ILE A 166 19.69 28.43 -15.17
N HIS A 167 19.57 29.09 -14.02
CA HIS A 167 20.65 29.87 -13.42
C HIS A 167 21.14 29.17 -12.16
N VAL A 168 22.45 29.12 -11.96
CA VAL A 168 23.08 28.59 -10.73
C VAL A 168 23.90 29.72 -10.12
N ALA A 169 23.66 30.01 -8.84
CA ALA A 169 24.26 31.16 -8.15
C ALA A 169 24.06 32.49 -8.93
N GLY A 170 22.86 32.68 -9.50
CA GLY A 170 22.50 33.86 -10.28
C GLY A 170 23.12 33.95 -11.69
N LYS A 171 23.84 32.92 -12.15
CA LYS A 171 24.47 32.91 -13.47
C LYS A 171 23.79 31.90 -14.40
N PRO A 172 23.41 32.26 -15.63
CA PRO A 172 22.81 31.32 -16.57
C PRO A 172 23.78 30.21 -16.97
N LEU A 173 23.26 28.99 -17.16
CA LEU A 173 24.01 27.91 -17.77
C LEU A 173 24.43 28.28 -19.20
N LYS A 174 25.70 28.04 -19.54
CA LYS A 174 26.26 28.35 -20.87
C LYS A 174 25.87 27.29 -21.91
N ILE A 175 24.57 27.21 -22.22
CA ILE A 175 23.99 26.26 -23.18
C ILE A 175 22.98 26.97 -24.08
N ASN A 176 22.64 26.37 -25.22
CA ASN A 176 21.59 26.90 -26.08
C ASN A 176 20.21 26.68 -25.42
N PRO A 177 19.40 27.73 -25.16
CA PRO A 177 18.08 27.60 -24.53
C PRO A 177 17.13 26.62 -25.24
N ARG A 178 17.30 26.43 -26.56
CA ARG A 178 16.50 25.47 -27.34
C ARG A 178 16.60 24.03 -26.81
N VAL A 179 17.61 23.71 -26.00
CA VAL A 179 17.75 22.38 -25.38
C VAL A 179 16.50 21.98 -24.59
N PHE A 180 15.83 22.92 -23.92
CA PHE A 180 14.66 22.66 -23.07
C PHE A 180 13.34 22.52 -23.84
N GLY A 181 13.34 22.89 -25.13
CA GLY A 181 12.17 22.79 -26.01
C GLY A 181 12.17 21.58 -26.95
N ARG A 182 13.15 20.66 -26.83
CA ARG A 182 13.28 19.52 -27.75
C ARG A 182 12.28 18.41 -27.43
N LYS A 183 11.81 17.70 -28.47
CA LYS A 183 10.86 16.57 -28.38
C LYS A 183 9.57 16.98 -27.64
N HIS A 184 9.41 16.58 -26.37
CA HIS A 184 8.25 16.95 -25.55
C HIS A 184 8.49 18.17 -24.67
N GLY A 185 9.62 18.88 -24.85
CA GLY A 185 9.98 20.06 -24.06
C GLY A 185 10.35 19.70 -22.63
N THR A 186 9.94 20.56 -21.69
CA THR A 186 10.12 20.36 -20.25
C THR A 186 8.79 19.96 -19.62
N ILE A 187 8.72 18.74 -19.10
CA ILE A 187 7.53 18.14 -18.50
C ILE A 187 7.63 18.23 -16.98
N LEU A 188 6.57 18.67 -16.31
CA LEU A 188 6.39 18.51 -14.87
C LEU A 188 5.61 17.23 -14.61
N ASP A 189 6.22 16.28 -13.91
CA ASP A 189 5.66 14.95 -13.70
C ASP A 189 5.67 14.56 -12.22
N SER A 190 4.48 14.50 -11.64
CA SER A 190 4.24 14.07 -10.27
C SER A 190 4.64 12.61 -10.02
N GLY A 191 4.67 11.77 -11.06
CA GLY A 191 5.04 10.35 -10.98
C GLY A 191 6.55 10.13 -11.00
N THR A 192 7.35 11.16 -11.25
CA THR A 192 8.80 11.07 -11.28
C THR A 192 9.39 11.57 -9.96
N THR A 193 10.27 10.80 -9.32
CA THR A 193 10.91 11.19 -8.04
C THR A 193 11.90 12.33 -8.20
N TYR A 194 12.81 12.21 -9.18
CA TYR A 194 13.95 13.11 -9.40
C TYR A 194 13.76 13.99 -10.63
N ALA A 195 14.72 14.86 -10.95
CA ALA A 195 14.73 15.56 -12.23
C ALA A 195 15.71 14.90 -13.20
N TYR A 196 15.37 14.93 -14.49
CA TYR A 196 16.19 14.42 -15.58
C TYR A 196 16.33 15.50 -16.65
N LEU A 197 17.56 15.92 -16.91
CA LEU A 197 17.87 16.94 -17.91
C LEU A 197 18.53 16.32 -19.14
N PRO A 198 18.36 16.91 -20.34
CA PRO A 198 19.16 16.54 -21.50
C PRO A 198 20.65 16.65 -21.18
N GLU A 199 21.47 15.74 -21.74
CA GLU A 199 22.90 15.59 -21.40
C GLU A 199 23.66 16.93 -21.32
N ALA A 200 23.51 17.79 -22.34
CA ALA A 200 24.19 19.09 -22.38
C ALA A 200 23.79 20.01 -21.21
N ALA A 201 22.51 20.01 -20.83
CA ALA A 201 22.00 20.79 -19.71
C ALA A 201 22.45 20.19 -18.36
N PHE A 202 22.42 18.86 -18.22
CA PHE A 202 22.91 18.17 -17.02
C PHE A 202 24.40 18.44 -16.77
N VAL A 203 25.25 18.30 -17.80
CA VAL A 203 26.69 18.55 -17.68
C VAL A 203 26.98 19.99 -17.27
N ALA A 204 26.30 20.96 -17.90
CA ALA A 204 26.43 22.37 -17.54
C ALA A 204 25.94 22.64 -16.10
N PHE A 205 24.80 22.07 -15.72
CA PHE A 205 24.23 22.19 -14.38
C PHE A 205 25.18 21.64 -13.31
N LYS A 206 25.61 20.39 -13.47
CA LYS A 206 26.57 19.74 -12.57
C LYS A 206 27.83 20.59 -12.41
N SER A 207 28.41 21.02 -13.52
CA SER A 207 29.64 21.83 -13.49
C SER A 207 29.43 23.16 -12.75
N ALA A 208 28.30 23.84 -13.00
CA ALA A 208 27.97 25.10 -12.35
C ALA A 208 27.75 24.92 -10.84
N VAL A 209 27.02 23.88 -10.41
CA VAL A 209 26.79 23.61 -8.99
C VAL A 209 28.10 23.23 -8.30
N THR A 210 28.84 22.26 -8.82
CA THR A 210 30.10 21.79 -8.21
C THR A 210 31.13 22.90 -8.06
N LYS A 211 31.15 23.88 -8.97
CA LYS A 211 32.05 25.03 -8.90
C LYS A 211 31.82 25.91 -7.66
N GLU A 212 30.59 25.95 -7.15
CA GLU A 212 30.21 26.75 -5.98
C GLU A 212 30.39 25.97 -4.65
N LEU A 213 30.79 24.68 -4.69
CA LEU A 213 30.92 23.83 -3.49
C LEU A 213 32.33 23.85 -2.90
N HIS A 214 32.80 25.01 -2.43
CA HIS A 214 34.19 25.22 -2.04
C HIS A 214 34.66 24.41 -0.81
N SER A 215 33.76 24.09 0.12
CA SER A 215 34.07 23.44 1.42
C SER A 215 33.71 21.94 1.47
N LEU A 216 33.05 21.42 0.44
CA LEU A 216 32.48 20.07 0.48
C LEU A 216 33.38 19.05 -0.21
N LYS A 217 33.43 17.84 0.35
CA LYS A 217 34.18 16.73 -0.22
C LYS A 217 33.25 15.83 -1.03
N GLN A 218 33.58 15.57 -2.30
CA GLN A 218 32.84 14.60 -3.10
C GLN A 218 33.05 13.18 -2.56
N ILE A 219 31.96 12.42 -2.40
CA ILE A 219 31.93 11.04 -1.92
C ILE A 219 31.14 10.13 -2.87
N LYS A 220 31.26 8.82 -2.69
CA LYS A 220 30.46 7.84 -3.44
C LYS A 220 28.99 7.95 -3.03
N GLY A 221 28.10 7.54 -3.94
CA GLY A 221 26.68 7.37 -3.67
C GLY A 221 26.40 6.33 -2.59
N PRO A 222 25.22 6.39 -1.96
CA PRO A 222 24.87 5.46 -0.91
C PRO A 222 24.54 4.06 -1.49
N ASP A 223 24.08 3.98 -2.73
CA ASP A 223 23.93 2.74 -3.48
C ASP A 223 24.99 2.66 -4.60
N PRO A 224 25.93 1.69 -4.57
CA PRO A 224 26.99 1.56 -5.58
C PRO A 224 26.47 1.16 -6.97
N SER A 225 25.23 0.69 -7.09
CA SER A 225 24.60 0.39 -8.38
C SER A 225 24.24 1.64 -9.17
N PHE A 226 24.18 2.81 -8.50
CA PHE A 226 23.89 4.10 -9.13
C PHE A 226 25.13 5.00 -9.14
N LYS A 227 25.21 5.87 -10.15
CA LYS A 227 26.31 6.84 -10.31
C LYS A 227 25.95 8.19 -9.70
N ASP A 228 25.55 8.17 -8.43
CA ASP A 228 25.14 9.38 -7.72
C ASP A 228 26.32 10.33 -7.49
N ILE A 229 26.03 11.62 -7.55
CA ILE A 229 27.02 12.68 -7.29
C ILE A 229 26.73 13.24 -5.91
N CYS A 230 27.54 12.86 -4.93
CA CYS A 230 27.32 13.17 -3.52
C CYS A 230 28.47 13.95 -2.90
N PHE A 231 28.14 14.76 -1.89
CA PHE A 231 29.06 15.64 -1.20
C PHE A 231 28.85 15.53 0.32
N SER A 232 29.93 15.31 1.06
CA SER A 232 29.95 15.30 2.53
C SER A 232 30.49 16.61 3.10
N GLY A 233 30.08 16.95 4.32
CA GLY A 233 30.57 18.10 5.06
C GLY A 233 29.60 19.28 5.13
N ALA A 234 28.35 19.10 4.67
CA ALA A 234 27.34 20.16 4.67
C ALA A 234 26.64 20.36 6.02
N GLY A 235 26.86 19.45 6.99
CA GLY A 235 26.11 19.42 8.25
C GLY A 235 24.78 18.68 8.11
N SER A 236 24.17 18.26 9.23
CA SER A 236 22.89 17.53 9.20
C SER A 236 21.65 18.44 9.23
N ASP A 237 21.84 19.71 9.58
CA ASP A 237 20.75 20.69 9.64
C ASP A 237 20.40 21.17 8.23
N MET A 238 19.25 20.71 7.75
CA MET A 238 18.74 21.01 6.40
C MET A 238 18.47 22.50 6.19
N SER A 239 18.12 23.25 7.25
CA SER A 239 17.86 24.69 7.16
C SER A 239 19.11 25.49 6.78
N GLN A 240 20.30 24.91 6.97
CA GLN A 240 21.60 25.52 6.73
C GLN A 240 22.21 25.12 5.39
N LEU A 241 21.53 24.31 4.56
CA LEU A 241 22.07 23.85 3.29
C LEU A 241 22.43 24.98 2.33
N SER A 242 21.72 26.11 2.40
CA SER A 242 21.99 27.30 1.59
C SER A 242 23.35 27.94 1.85
N LYS A 243 24.00 27.63 2.99
CA LYS A 243 25.38 28.06 3.26
C LYS A 243 26.42 27.30 2.42
N ASN A 244 26.09 26.07 2.02
CA ASN A 244 27.03 25.15 1.37
C ASN A 244 26.70 24.88 -0.09
N PHE A 245 25.44 25.06 -0.49
CA PHE A 245 24.96 24.81 -1.84
C PHE A 245 24.27 26.03 -2.45
N PRO A 246 24.48 26.30 -3.75
CA PRO A 246 24.00 27.52 -4.40
C PRO A 246 22.49 27.50 -4.62
N THR A 247 21.86 28.67 -4.63
CA THR A 247 20.49 28.78 -5.15
C THR A 247 20.45 28.49 -6.65
N VAL A 248 19.39 27.83 -7.11
CA VAL A 248 19.13 27.55 -8.53
C VAL A 248 17.84 28.25 -8.94
N ASP A 249 17.81 28.94 -10.07
CA ASP A 249 16.59 29.52 -10.63
C ASP A 249 16.22 28.82 -11.94
N MET A 250 14.95 28.42 -12.08
CA MET A 250 14.36 28.02 -13.34
C MET A 250 13.62 29.21 -13.94
N VAL A 251 14.12 29.75 -15.04
CA VAL A 251 13.57 30.95 -15.69
C VAL A 251 12.67 30.55 -16.85
N PHE A 252 11.44 31.03 -16.84
CA PHE A 252 10.42 30.76 -17.84
C PHE A 252 10.50 31.74 -19.02
N ASN A 253 9.79 31.43 -20.11
CA ASN A 253 9.80 32.24 -21.33
C ASN A 253 9.36 33.70 -21.14
N ASP A 254 8.43 33.94 -20.22
CA ASP A 254 7.90 35.27 -19.86
C ASP A 254 8.83 36.05 -18.90
N GLY A 255 9.96 35.46 -18.51
CA GLY A 255 10.94 36.06 -17.59
C GLY A 255 10.64 35.83 -16.12
N ASN A 256 9.48 35.26 -15.78
CA ASN A 256 9.19 34.79 -14.43
C ASN A 256 10.14 33.64 -14.06
N LYS A 257 10.37 33.42 -12.76
CA LYS A 257 11.27 32.37 -12.31
C LYS A 257 10.77 31.61 -11.09
N LEU A 258 11.00 30.31 -11.10
CA LEU A 258 10.91 29.44 -9.93
C LEU A 258 12.31 29.31 -9.32
N THR A 259 12.52 29.94 -8.18
CA THR A 259 13.73 29.74 -7.39
C THR A 259 13.68 28.39 -6.71
N LEU A 260 14.80 27.69 -6.55
CA LEU A 260 14.92 26.37 -5.94
C LEU A 260 15.94 26.45 -4.80
N SER A 261 15.52 26.06 -3.59
CA SER A 261 16.42 25.86 -2.46
C SER A 261 17.20 24.55 -2.67
N PRO A 262 18.32 24.34 -1.94
CA PRO A 262 19.06 23.08 -2.00
C PRO A 262 18.21 21.82 -1.83
N GLU A 263 17.16 21.88 -1.01
CA GLU A 263 16.23 20.76 -0.82
C GLU A 263 15.51 20.31 -2.11
N ASN A 264 15.38 21.21 -3.10
CA ASN A 264 14.67 20.99 -4.34
C ASN A 264 15.50 20.31 -5.43
N TYR A 265 16.81 20.16 -5.23
CA TYR A 265 17.69 19.46 -6.17
C TYR A 265 18.69 18.52 -5.48
N LEU A 266 18.57 18.35 -4.16
CA LEU A 266 19.37 17.41 -3.37
C LEU A 266 18.50 16.34 -2.70
N PHE A 267 19.09 15.17 -2.45
CA PHE A 267 18.56 14.15 -1.55
C PHE A 267 19.63 13.73 -0.53
N GLN A 268 19.19 13.21 0.62
CA GLN A 268 20.10 12.84 1.70
C GLN A 268 20.86 11.56 1.39
N HIS A 269 22.14 11.52 1.79
CA HIS A 269 22.95 10.31 1.72
C HIS A 269 22.68 9.43 2.95
N PHE A 270 21.86 8.39 2.80
CA PHE A 270 21.37 7.58 3.94
C PHE A 270 22.47 6.85 4.74
N LYS A 271 23.69 6.69 4.20
CA LYS A 271 24.82 6.05 4.93
C LYS A 271 25.80 7.02 5.59
N VAL A 272 25.78 8.31 5.22
CA VAL A 272 26.80 9.29 5.66
C VAL A 272 26.07 10.53 6.12
N ARG A 273 26.06 10.73 7.43
CA ARG A 273 25.37 11.85 8.06
C ARG A 273 25.93 13.20 7.58
N GLY A 274 25.04 14.12 7.23
CA GLY A 274 25.41 15.45 6.70
C GLY A 274 26.04 15.41 5.30
N ALA A 275 25.81 14.34 4.54
CA ALA A 275 26.11 14.27 3.12
C ALA A 275 24.84 14.25 2.29
N TYR A 276 24.91 14.87 1.11
CA TYR A 276 23.79 15.08 0.20
C TYR A 276 24.22 14.81 -1.24
N CYS A 277 23.27 14.36 -2.05
CA CYS A 277 23.49 13.96 -3.43
C CYS A 277 22.63 14.80 -4.37
N LEU A 278 23.12 15.10 -5.58
CA LEU A 278 22.31 15.72 -6.62
C LEU A 278 21.16 14.79 -7.00
N GLY A 279 19.93 15.27 -6.88
CA GLY A 279 18.72 14.61 -7.39
C GLY A 279 18.31 15.10 -8.77
N ILE A 280 19.28 15.55 -9.55
CA ILE A 280 19.15 15.85 -10.98
C ILE A 280 20.10 14.93 -11.73
N PHE A 281 19.59 14.23 -12.73
CA PHE A 281 20.29 13.19 -13.49
C PHE A 281 20.29 13.48 -14.99
N PRO A 282 21.19 12.88 -15.78
CA PRO A 282 21.10 12.93 -17.23
C PRO A 282 19.95 12.04 -17.72
N ASN A 283 19.17 12.53 -18.70
CA ASN A 283 18.10 11.75 -19.35
C ASN A 283 18.62 10.84 -20.50
N GLY A 284 19.88 10.41 -20.40
CA GLY A 284 20.56 9.65 -21.44
C GLY A 284 20.46 10.31 -22.82
N LYS A 285 20.00 9.53 -23.82
CA LYS A 285 19.80 10.01 -25.19
C LYS A 285 18.47 10.74 -25.42
N ASN A 286 17.57 10.76 -24.43
CA ASN A 286 16.26 11.39 -24.55
C ASN A 286 16.41 12.91 -24.36
N PRO A 287 16.05 13.74 -25.36
CA PRO A 287 16.25 15.18 -25.27
C PRO A 287 15.13 15.92 -24.51
N THR A 288 14.18 15.21 -23.92
CA THR A 288 13.13 15.76 -23.05
C THR A 288 13.70 16.09 -21.67
N SER A 289 13.29 17.21 -21.07
CA SER A 289 13.50 17.47 -19.64
C SER A 289 12.31 16.96 -18.85
N LEU A 290 12.57 16.26 -17.75
CA LEU A 290 11.55 15.72 -16.85
C LEU A 290 11.81 16.28 -15.45
N LEU A 291 10.86 17.04 -14.92
CA LEU A 291 10.95 17.65 -13.60
C LEU A 291 10.03 16.86 -12.65
N GLY A 292 10.63 16.12 -11.71
CA GLY A 292 9.91 15.31 -10.74
C GLY A 292 9.63 16.01 -9.41
N GLY A 293 9.05 15.27 -8.47
CA GLY A 293 8.64 15.78 -7.16
C GLY A 293 9.75 16.48 -6.37
N ILE A 294 11.02 16.10 -6.57
CA ILE A 294 12.15 16.77 -5.91
C ILE A 294 12.15 18.28 -6.15
N VAL A 295 11.86 18.75 -7.37
CA VAL A 295 11.96 20.18 -7.72
C VAL A 295 10.83 21.03 -7.13
N VAL A 296 9.79 20.40 -6.58
CA VAL A 296 8.58 21.04 -6.07
C VAL A 296 8.28 20.69 -4.61
N ARG A 297 9.28 20.18 -3.87
CA ARG A 297 9.20 20.10 -2.40
C ARG A 297 8.93 21.46 -1.78
N ASN A 298 8.07 21.52 -0.76
CA ASN A 298 7.64 22.76 -0.13
C ASN A 298 7.19 23.82 -1.14
N THR A 299 6.46 23.36 -2.17
CA THR A 299 5.89 24.20 -3.22
C THR A 299 4.50 23.69 -3.54
N LEU A 300 3.50 24.56 -3.43
CA LEU A 300 2.17 24.32 -3.97
C LEU A 300 2.23 24.53 -5.48
N VAL A 301 1.98 23.46 -6.23
CA VAL A 301 1.89 23.47 -7.69
C VAL A 301 0.42 23.43 -8.08
N THR A 302 -0.06 24.47 -8.72
CA THR A 302 -1.44 24.56 -9.23
C THR A 302 -1.45 24.34 -10.73
N TYR A 303 -2.14 23.30 -11.18
CA TYR A 303 -2.37 22.99 -12.59
C TYR A 303 -3.69 23.66 -12.98
N ASP A 304 -3.61 24.89 -13.48
CA ASP A 304 -4.76 25.67 -13.94
C ASP A 304 -5.00 25.35 -15.42
N ARG A 305 -5.75 24.27 -15.65
CA ARG A 305 -5.96 23.71 -16.98
C ARG A 305 -6.90 24.57 -17.81
N GLU A 306 -7.89 25.19 -17.16
CA GLU A 306 -8.81 26.17 -17.75
C GLU A 306 -8.07 27.33 -18.41
N ASN A 307 -7.02 27.86 -17.76
CA ASN A 307 -6.24 28.98 -18.26
C ASN A 307 -4.89 28.55 -18.89
N GLU A 308 -4.70 27.27 -19.18
CA GLU A 308 -3.50 26.69 -19.79
C GLU A 308 -2.18 27.13 -19.13
N ARG A 309 -2.11 27.11 -17.79
CA ARG A 309 -0.93 27.55 -17.04
C ARG A 309 -0.68 26.69 -15.80
N ILE A 310 0.57 26.70 -15.34
CA ILE A 310 0.97 26.07 -14.08
C ILE A 310 1.48 27.17 -13.14
N GLY A 311 0.96 27.18 -11.93
CA GLY A 311 1.37 28.08 -10.86
C GLY A 311 2.27 27.39 -9.84
N PHE A 312 3.26 28.10 -9.33
CA PHE A 312 4.17 27.65 -8.28
C PHE A 312 4.15 28.66 -7.13
N TRP A 313 3.88 28.17 -5.92
CA TRP A 313 3.97 28.99 -4.72
C TRP A 313 4.79 28.26 -3.66
N LYS A 314 5.95 28.83 -3.32
CA LYS A 314 6.78 28.30 -2.24
C LYS A 314 6.06 28.46 -0.90
N THR A 315 5.87 27.35 -0.21
CA THR A 315 5.13 27.30 1.04
C THR A 315 5.47 26.03 1.83
N ASN A 316 5.33 26.08 3.15
CA ASN A 316 5.41 24.87 3.96
C ASN A 316 4.16 24.01 3.71
N CYS A 317 4.32 22.88 3.03
CA CYS A 317 3.19 22.05 2.62
C CYS A 317 2.52 21.32 3.79
N SER A 318 3.17 21.21 4.96
CA SER A 318 2.53 20.66 6.16
C SER A 318 1.51 21.62 6.78
N GLU A 319 1.61 22.91 6.49
CA GLU A 319 0.73 23.99 6.99
C GLU A 319 -0.21 24.52 5.89
N LEU A 320 -0.42 23.75 4.81
CA LEU A 320 -1.06 24.27 3.60
C LEU A 320 -2.46 24.84 3.87
N TRP A 321 -3.29 24.13 4.64
CA TRP A 321 -4.68 24.53 4.91
C TRP A 321 -4.75 25.85 5.68
N ASP A 322 -3.94 25.98 6.74
CA ASP A 322 -3.83 27.22 7.51
C ASP A 322 -3.36 28.38 6.64
N ARG A 323 -2.38 28.14 5.76
CA ARG A 323 -1.83 29.17 4.87
C ARG A 323 -2.76 29.58 3.74
N LEU A 324 -3.66 28.69 3.31
CA LEU A 324 -4.71 29.02 2.34
C LEU A 324 -5.92 29.69 3.02
N ASN A 325 -5.92 29.85 4.35
CA ASN A 325 -7.09 30.24 5.15
C ASN A 325 -8.31 29.33 4.89
N LEU A 326 -8.06 28.07 4.55
CA LEU A 326 -9.10 27.07 4.39
C LEU A 326 -9.30 26.44 5.77
N SER A 327 -10.44 26.71 6.41
CA SER A 327 -10.77 26.08 7.69
C SER A 327 -10.73 24.56 7.50
N PRO A 328 -10.07 23.79 8.38
CA PRO A 328 -10.19 22.34 8.35
C PRO A 328 -11.68 21.97 8.49
N PRO A 329 -12.15 20.92 7.79
CA PRO A 329 -13.55 20.51 7.89
C PRO A 329 -13.90 20.21 9.36
N PRO A 330 -15.10 20.58 9.82
CA PRO A 330 -15.48 20.42 11.21
C PRO A 330 -15.45 18.94 11.62
N PRO A 331 -15.12 18.63 12.89
CA PRO A 331 -15.21 17.27 13.40
C PRO A 331 -16.65 16.75 13.26
N PRO A 332 -16.85 15.42 13.11
CA PRO A 332 -18.18 14.84 13.00
C PRO A 332 -19.05 15.28 14.18
N PRO A 333 -20.33 15.62 13.95
CA PRO A 333 -21.19 16.15 14.99
C PRO A 333 -21.31 15.13 16.14
N SER A 334 -21.05 15.62 17.35
CA SER A 334 -21.28 14.87 18.59
C SER A 334 -22.76 14.49 18.69
N PRO A 335 -23.10 13.29 19.19
CA PRO A 335 -24.50 12.89 19.33
C PRO A 335 -25.24 13.88 20.23
N SER A 336 -26.27 14.52 19.67
CA SER A 336 -27.11 15.47 20.38
C SER A 336 -27.90 14.75 21.47
N PRO A 337 -28.01 15.29 22.69
CA PRO A 337 -28.86 14.70 23.72
C PRO A 337 -30.34 14.82 23.34
N SER A 338 -31.09 13.74 23.56
CA SER A 338 -32.54 13.66 23.39
C SER A 338 -33.26 14.72 24.24
N PRO A 339 -34.42 15.25 23.80
CA PRO A 339 -35.15 16.25 24.58
C PRO A 339 -35.77 15.62 25.83
N SER A 340 -35.41 16.12 27.01
CA SER A 340 -36.14 15.88 28.25
C SER A 340 -37.22 16.95 28.45
N THR A 341 -38.40 16.46 28.81
CA THR A 341 -39.65 17.17 29.11
C THR A 341 -39.49 18.13 30.31
N PRO A 342 -40.22 19.28 30.38
CA PRO A 342 -40.08 20.22 31.48
C PRO A 342 -40.71 19.74 32.78
N ALA A 343 -40.04 20.06 33.89
CA ALA A 343 -40.44 19.78 35.26
C ALA A 343 -41.65 20.61 35.73
N ILE A 344 -42.51 19.99 36.54
CA ILE A 344 -43.47 20.65 37.43
C ILE A 344 -42.91 20.57 38.87
N SER A 345 -43.06 21.69 39.56
CA SER A 345 -42.54 22.07 40.88
C SER A 345 -43.39 21.63 42.09
N GLY A 346 -42.74 21.48 43.25
CA GLY A 346 -43.30 21.45 44.62
C GLY A 346 -43.13 20.08 45.31
N LEU A 347 -42.87 19.92 46.61
CA LEU A 347 -42.72 20.79 47.79
C LEU A 347 -42.22 19.87 48.96
N GLU A 348 -41.48 20.42 49.95
CA GLU A 348 -41.32 20.00 51.36
C GLU A 348 -40.47 18.77 51.83
N ASN A 349 -39.26 19.07 52.38
CA ASN A 349 -38.84 19.04 53.81
C ASN A 349 -38.81 17.73 54.70
N PRO A 350 -38.07 17.69 55.86
CA PRO A 350 -36.85 16.86 56.03
C PRO A 350 -36.82 15.93 57.28
N ASN A 351 -35.91 14.95 57.31
CA ASN A 351 -35.10 14.48 58.47
C ASN A 351 -34.59 13.02 58.32
N SER A 352 -33.27 12.82 58.46
CA SER A 352 -32.66 12.03 59.55
C SER A 352 -31.25 11.53 59.19
N THR A 353 -30.36 11.79 60.13
CA THR A 353 -28.93 11.46 60.24
C THR A 353 -28.62 9.97 60.41
N ALA A 354 -27.54 9.48 59.77
CA ALA A 354 -26.68 8.43 60.32
C ALA A 354 -25.26 8.42 59.68
N ASN A 355 -24.26 8.55 60.56
CA ASN A 355 -22.80 8.36 60.45
C ASN A 355 -22.20 7.54 59.30
N MET A 356 -21.11 8.05 58.70
CA MET A 356 -19.72 7.57 58.89
C MET A 356 -18.68 8.46 58.15
N SER A 357 -17.54 8.70 58.81
CA SER A 357 -16.36 9.45 58.33
C SER A 357 -15.37 8.56 57.53
N PRO A 358 -14.29 9.10 56.91
CA PRO A 358 -13.90 8.80 55.52
C PRO A 358 -12.80 7.74 55.34
N SER A 359 -12.71 7.20 54.11
CA SER A 359 -11.52 6.53 53.56
C SER A 359 -11.45 6.74 52.03
N PRO A 360 -10.28 6.57 51.39
CA PRO A 360 -9.64 7.58 50.55
C PRO A 360 -10.02 7.52 49.07
N ALA A 361 -9.60 8.56 48.34
CA ALA A 361 -9.81 8.76 46.90
C ALA A 361 -9.43 7.54 46.03
N PRO A 362 -10.25 7.17 45.04
CA PRO A 362 -9.77 6.47 43.85
C PRO A 362 -9.14 7.49 42.90
N SER A 363 -7.82 7.45 42.79
CA SER A 363 -7.10 7.99 41.65
C SER A 363 -7.40 7.13 40.42
N GLY A 364 -8.14 7.69 39.47
CA GLY A 364 -8.36 7.08 38.15
C GLY A 364 -9.60 7.67 37.48
N PRO A 365 -9.50 8.27 36.28
CA PRO A 365 -10.68 8.60 35.51
C PRO A 365 -11.43 7.31 35.13
N PRO A 366 -12.77 7.30 35.16
CA PRO A 366 -13.57 6.15 34.79
C PRO A 366 -13.41 5.83 33.30
N GLY A 367 -13.27 4.54 33.02
CA GLY A 367 -13.09 4.01 31.68
C GLY A 367 -14.25 4.39 30.76
N TYR A 368 -13.88 5.03 29.64
CA TYR A 368 -14.68 4.98 28.44
C TYR A 368 -14.26 3.75 27.66
N ASP A 369 -15.19 2.81 27.56
CA ASP A 369 -15.08 1.58 26.78
C ASP A 369 -15.07 1.96 25.28
N ILE A 370 -13.89 2.23 24.75
CA ILE A 370 -13.64 2.30 23.31
C ILE A 370 -13.11 0.94 22.90
N HIS A 371 -14.02 0.08 22.44
CA HIS A 371 -13.66 -1.19 21.85
C HIS A 371 -12.74 -1.00 20.65
N GLY A 372 -11.47 -1.40 20.79
CA GLY A 372 -10.57 -1.59 19.66
C GLY A 372 -9.07 -1.70 19.93
N GLU A 373 -8.60 -2.23 21.07
CA GLU A 373 -7.18 -2.64 21.16
C GLU A 373 -6.89 -3.66 20.05
N ILE A 374 -5.96 -3.33 19.15
CA ILE A 374 -5.46 -4.26 18.11
C ILE A 374 -4.82 -5.43 18.84
N LYS A 375 -5.51 -6.56 18.91
CA LYS A 375 -4.92 -7.80 19.45
C LYS A 375 -3.97 -8.36 18.41
N ILE A 376 -2.72 -8.60 18.81
CA ILE A 376 -1.66 -9.11 17.95
C ILE A 376 -1.47 -10.59 18.21
N GLY A 377 -1.76 -11.45 17.23
CA GLY A 377 -1.69 -12.90 17.37
C GLY A 377 -0.30 -13.46 17.21
N LEU A 378 0.48 -12.91 16.29
CA LEU A 378 1.88 -13.28 16.04
C LEU A 378 2.54 -12.22 15.17
N ILE A 379 3.87 -12.23 15.13
CA ILE A 379 4.69 -11.42 14.23
C ILE A 379 5.39 -12.36 13.24
N LYS A 380 5.20 -12.17 11.94
CA LYS A 380 5.90 -12.94 10.90
C LYS A 380 7.01 -12.12 10.29
N PHE A 381 8.09 -12.78 9.91
CA PHE A 381 9.17 -12.13 9.18
C PHE A 381 9.91 -13.12 8.27
N TYR A 382 10.62 -12.57 7.29
CA TYR A 382 11.25 -13.34 6.22
C TYR A 382 12.74 -13.04 6.13
N LEU A 383 13.56 -14.09 6.19
CA LEU A 383 15.01 -14.02 6.05
C LEU A 383 15.47 -14.72 4.78
N SER A 384 16.26 -14.05 3.93
CA SER A 384 17.22 -14.74 3.04
C SER A 384 18.48 -15.01 3.82
N LEU A 385 19.03 -16.20 3.59
CA LEU A 385 20.32 -16.63 4.07
C LEU A 385 21.10 -17.14 2.86
N SER A 386 22.33 -16.66 2.67
CA SER A 386 23.24 -17.13 1.61
C SER A 386 23.90 -18.45 2.00
N ILE A 387 23.08 -19.46 2.27
CA ILE A 387 23.44 -20.84 2.60
C ILE A 387 22.45 -21.79 1.91
N ASN A 388 22.94 -22.90 1.41
CA ASN A 388 22.11 -23.89 0.74
C ASN A 388 21.22 -24.63 1.76
N TYR A 389 20.03 -25.05 1.34
CA TYR A 389 19.06 -25.74 2.19
C TYR A 389 19.59 -27.02 2.82
N SER A 390 20.41 -27.78 2.10
CA SER A 390 21.02 -29.01 2.64
C SER A 390 21.93 -28.74 3.85
N GLU A 391 22.59 -27.58 3.89
CA GLU A 391 23.45 -27.15 5.00
C GLU A 391 22.65 -26.42 6.09
N LEU A 392 21.60 -25.70 5.72
CA LEU A 392 20.73 -24.99 6.65
C LEU A 392 19.81 -25.92 7.43
N LYS A 393 19.25 -26.95 6.78
CA LYS A 393 18.25 -27.87 7.34
C LYS A 393 18.64 -28.46 8.71
N PRO A 394 19.86 -29.04 8.91
CA PRO A 394 20.24 -29.56 10.21
C PRO A 394 20.44 -28.47 11.28
N ARG A 395 20.64 -27.21 10.89
CA ARG A 395 20.99 -26.09 11.76
C ARG A 395 19.84 -25.10 11.99
N ILE A 396 18.63 -25.44 11.57
CA ILE A 396 17.41 -24.67 11.84
C ILE A 396 17.21 -24.43 13.35
N PRO A 397 17.44 -25.41 14.26
CA PRO A 397 17.29 -25.17 15.70
C PRO A 397 18.29 -24.13 16.24
N GLU A 398 19.53 -24.14 15.74
CA GLU A 398 20.55 -23.14 16.08
C GLU A 398 20.10 -21.75 15.60
N LEU A 399 19.64 -21.64 14.35
CA LEU A 399 19.13 -20.39 13.79
C LEU A 399 17.94 -19.83 14.57
N ALA A 400 17.02 -20.69 15.00
CA ALA A 400 15.89 -20.29 15.85
C ALA A 400 16.38 -19.71 17.19
N HIS A 401 17.43 -20.30 17.79
CA HIS A 401 18.04 -19.82 19.03
C HIS A 401 18.66 -18.44 18.86
N PHE A 402 19.38 -18.21 17.77
CA PHE A 402 19.93 -16.90 17.44
C PHE A 402 18.85 -15.83 17.24
N ILE A 403 17.79 -16.17 16.50
CA ILE A 403 16.63 -15.28 16.31
C ILE A 403 16.00 -14.90 17.66
N ALA A 404 15.86 -15.88 18.57
CA ALA A 404 15.30 -15.63 19.89
C ALA A 404 16.16 -14.65 20.70
N GLN A 405 17.48 -14.79 20.64
CA GLN A 405 18.43 -13.89 21.32
C GLN A 405 18.41 -12.47 20.76
N GLU A 406 18.44 -12.31 19.43
CA GLU A 406 18.43 -11.00 18.76
C GLU A 406 17.15 -10.22 19.02
N LEU A 407 16.01 -10.93 19.06
CA LEU A 407 14.71 -10.32 19.32
C LEU A 407 14.36 -10.24 20.81
N ASP A 408 15.21 -10.78 21.69
CA ASP A 408 15.02 -10.84 23.15
C ASP A 408 13.67 -11.45 23.52
N VAL A 409 13.38 -12.59 22.89
CA VAL A 409 12.18 -13.40 23.10
C VAL A 409 12.56 -14.81 23.51
N ASN A 410 11.62 -15.56 24.12
CA ASN A 410 11.89 -16.95 24.46
C ASN A 410 11.93 -17.81 23.19
N ILE A 411 12.86 -18.76 23.12
CA ILE A 411 12.98 -19.70 21.99
C ILE A 411 11.68 -20.46 21.68
N SER A 412 10.85 -20.73 22.69
CA SER A 412 9.54 -21.37 22.52
C SER A 412 8.53 -20.53 21.70
N GLN A 413 8.75 -19.21 21.61
CA GLN A 413 7.94 -18.29 20.80
C GLN A 413 8.35 -18.29 19.33
N VAL A 414 9.57 -18.70 18.99
CA VAL A 414 10.11 -18.64 17.63
C VAL A 414 9.78 -19.93 16.87
N ARG A 415 9.05 -19.84 15.76
CA ARG A 415 8.73 -21.01 14.92
C ARG A 415 9.02 -20.76 13.44
N LEU A 416 9.68 -21.72 12.81
CA LEU A 416 9.80 -21.76 11.35
C LEU A 416 8.45 -22.16 10.75
N MET A 417 7.92 -21.33 9.86
CA MET A 417 6.66 -21.59 9.17
C MET A 417 6.87 -22.26 7.81
N ASN A 418 7.85 -21.79 7.05
CA ASN A 418 8.12 -22.28 5.72
C ASN A 418 9.58 -22.01 5.32
N ILE A 419 10.10 -22.84 4.42
CA ILE A 419 11.41 -22.68 3.83
C ILE A 419 11.31 -22.94 2.33
N SER A 420 11.96 -22.09 1.55
CA SER A 420 12.03 -22.21 0.10
C SER A 420 13.45 -21.90 -0.38
N THR A 421 13.82 -22.41 -1.55
CA THR A 421 15.16 -22.25 -2.11
C THR A 421 15.10 -21.59 -3.47
N LYS A 422 16.09 -20.74 -3.76
CA LYS A 422 16.30 -20.18 -5.09
C LYS A 422 17.80 -20.07 -5.34
N GLY A 423 18.34 -20.98 -6.17
CA GLY A 423 19.78 -21.09 -6.36
C GLY A 423 20.48 -21.55 -5.07
N ASN A 424 21.53 -20.85 -4.64
CA ASN A 424 22.28 -21.15 -3.42
C ASN A 424 21.73 -20.45 -2.16
N ASP A 425 20.68 -19.63 -2.30
CA ASP A 425 20.08 -18.92 -1.17
C ASP A 425 18.85 -19.68 -0.63
N SER A 426 18.77 -19.72 0.71
CA SER A 426 17.61 -20.23 1.44
C SER A 426 16.76 -19.10 1.97
N PHE A 427 15.45 -19.17 1.74
CA PHE A 427 14.45 -18.20 2.16
C PHE A 427 13.60 -18.83 3.25
N THR A 428 13.66 -18.27 4.45
CA THR A 428 12.96 -18.79 5.64
C THR A 428 11.90 -17.81 6.11
N LYS A 429 10.72 -18.34 6.41
CA LYS A 429 9.59 -17.60 6.99
C LYS A 429 9.46 -18.01 8.45
N TRP A 430 9.55 -17.05 9.35
CA TRP A 430 9.49 -17.26 10.79
C TRP A 430 8.27 -16.55 11.39
N ALA A 431 7.82 -17.04 12.54
CA ALA A 431 6.78 -16.41 13.34
C ALA A 431 7.19 -16.37 14.82
N ILE A 432 6.92 -15.23 15.46
CA ILE A 432 7.03 -15.02 16.90
C ILE A 432 5.62 -15.06 17.49
N PHE A 433 5.37 -16.06 18.33
CA PHE A 433 4.11 -16.25 19.04
C PHE A 433 4.11 -15.51 20.39
N PRO A 434 2.93 -15.24 20.98
CA PRO A 434 2.83 -14.63 22.31
C PRO A 434 3.49 -15.51 23.38
N ALA A 435 3.98 -14.87 24.45
CA ALA A 435 4.59 -15.59 25.56
C ALA A 435 3.52 -16.34 26.38
N GLY A 436 3.83 -17.58 26.79
CA GLY A 436 2.95 -18.40 27.62
C GLY A 436 1.74 -18.97 26.86
N SER A 437 0.60 -19.08 27.53
CA SER A 437 -0.66 -19.63 27.00
C SER A 437 -1.63 -18.56 26.47
N THR A 438 -1.14 -17.33 26.26
CA THR A 438 -1.95 -16.21 25.79
C THR A 438 -2.17 -16.28 24.28
N ASP A 439 -3.38 -15.96 23.82
CA ASP A 439 -3.73 -15.97 22.39
C ASP A 439 -3.30 -14.67 21.66
N TYR A 440 -2.75 -13.69 22.39
CA TYR A 440 -2.33 -12.41 21.84
C TYR A 440 -1.18 -11.76 22.64
N MET A 441 -0.38 -10.94 21.95
CA MET A 441 0.73 -10.17 22.49
C MET A 441 0.32 -8.72 22.73
N PRO A 442 0.78 -8.06 23.81
CA PRO A 442 0.58 -6.62 24.03
C PRO A 442 1.23 -5.77 22.94
N ASN A 443 0.62 -4.63 22.59
CA ASN A 443 1.14 -3.71 21.58
C ASN A 443 2.56 -3.23 21.88
N ALA A 444 2.87 -2.92 23.14
CA ALA A 444 4.21 -2.49 23.55
C ALA A 444 5.27 -3.56 23.24
N THR A 445 4.99 -4.82 23.59
CA THR A 445 5.89 -5.96 23.32
C THR A 445 6.05 -6.20 21.82
N ALA A 446 4.97 -6.09 21.04
CA ALA A 446 5.03 -6.29 19.60
C ALA A 446 5.86 -5.19 18.92
N MET A 447 5.66 -3.94 19.32
CA MET A 447 6.42 -2.80 18.80
C MET A 447 7.90 -2.87 19.17
N GLU A 448 8.25 -3.41 20.35
CA GLU A 448 9.65 -3.64 20.73
C GLU A 448 10.32 -4.70 19.85
N ILE A 449 9.65 -5.85 19.61
CA ILE A 449 10.15 -6.90 18.72
C ILE A 449 10.31 -6.37 17.28
N ILE A 450 9.36 -5.57 16.81
CA ILE A 450 9.41 -4.92 15.50
C ILE A 450 10.54 -3.89 15.40
N GLY A 451 10.73 -3.08 16.45
CA GLY A 451 11.85 -2.14 16.54
C GLY A 451 13.17 -2.87 16.39
N ARG A 452 13.37 -3.98 17.11
CA ARG A 452 14.59 -4.81 17.02
C ARG A 452 14.75 -5.49 15.65
N LEU A 453 13.66 -5.94 15.02
CA LEU A 453 13.67 -6.41 13.63
C LEU A 453 14.11 -5.33 12.63
N ALA A 454 13.77 -4.07 12.90
CA ALA A 454 14.06 -2.94 12.02
C ALA A 454 15.45 -2.29 12.25
N GLU A 455 15.97 -2.35 13.48
CA GLU A 455 17.17 -1.61 13.91
C GLU A 455 18.48 -2.42 13.82
N ASN A 456 18.44 -3.76 13.79
CA ASN A 456 19.66 -4.57 13.95
C ASN A 456 20.27 -5.13 12.64
N HIS A 457 21.44 -4.59 12.30
CA HIS A 457 22.54 -5.29 11.60
C HIS A 457 23.81 -4.96 12.39
N PRO A 458 24.54 -5.88 13.11
CA PRO A 458 24.91 -7.24 12.67
C PRO A 458 25.11 -8.33 13.78
N HIS A 459 24.95 -9.64 13.46
CA HIS A 459 25.83 -10.72 14.00
C HIS A 459 25.66 -12.13 13.38
N LEU A 460 24.89 -12.34 12.31
CA LEU A 460 24.83 -13.66 11.65
C LEU A 460 26.11 -14.04 10.84
N GLN A 461 27.11 -13.15 10.82
CA GLN A 461 28.13 -13.08 9.76
C GLN A 461 29.15 -14.23 9.74
N ASN A 462 29.21 -15.10 10.74
CA ASN A 462 30.21 -16.18 10.79
C ASN A 462 29.63 -17.61 10.71
N SER A 463 28.31 -17.79 10.72
CA SER A 463 27.72 -19.13 10.86
C SER A 463 26.65 -19.48 9.82
N PHE A 464 25.96 -18.52 9.20
CA PHE A 464 24.84 -18.77 8.27
C PHE A 464 24.89 -17.94 6.98
N GLY A 465 26.05 -17.37 6.66
CA GLY A 465 26.25 -16.50 5.49
C GLY A 465 25.67 -15.09 5.67
N SER A 466 25.64 -14.29 4.59
CA SER A 466 24.93 -13.02 4.58
C SER A 466 23.43 -13.26 4.72
N TYR A 467 22.76 -12.43 5.53
CA TYR A 467 21.32 -12.49 5.70
C TYR A 467 20.66 -11.18 5.31
N LYS A 468 19.43 -11.25 4.81
CA LYS A 468 18.62 -10.07 4.50
C LYS A 468 17.19 -10.30 4.99
N LEU A 469 16.72 -9.39 5.84
CA LEU A 469 15.31 -9.28 6.17
C LEU A 469 14.58 -8.70 4.95
N PHE A 470 13.64 -9.43 4.37
CA PHE A 470 12.88 -8.94 3.22
C PHE A 470 11.63 -8.18 3.61
N ASP A 471 10.96 -8.67 4.66
CA ASP A 471 9.62 -8.25 5.01
C ASP A 471 9.28 -8.75 6.42
N TRP A 472 8.39 -8.04 7.10
CA TRP A 472 7.82 -8.45 8.38
C TRP A 472 6.41 -7.86 8.52
N GLY A 473 5.55 -8.54 9.27
CA GLY A 473 4.16 -8.12 9.46
C GLY A 473 3.53 -8.74 10.69
N ILE A 474 2.43 -8.14 11.12
CA ILE A 474 1.69 -8.57 12.30
C ILE A 474 0.39 -9.23 11.84
N GLU A 475 0.05 -10.39 12.39
CA GLU A 475 -1.25 -11.01 12.14
C GLU A 475 -2.11 -11.00 13.40
N PRO A 476 -3.44 -10.81 13.27
CA PRO A 476 -4.35 -10.90 14.42
C PRO A 476 -4.42 -12.33 14.96
N PRO A 477 -4.84 -12.53 16.23
CA PRO A 477 -5.06 -13.85 16.80
C PRO A 477 -5.94 -14.67 15.87
N PRO A 478 -5.63 -15.95 15.64
CA PRO A 478 -6.54 -16.80 14.91
C PRO A 478 -7.90 -16.72 15.61
N LYS A 479 -8.93 -16.24 14.89
CA LYS A 479 -10.31 -16.31 15.39
C LYS A 479 -10.55 -17.77 15.69
N ARG A 480 -10.64 -18.15 16.98
CA ARG A 480 -11.13 -19.47 17.34
C ARG A 480 -12.45 -19.60 16.60
N LYS A 481 -12.49 -20.49 15.60
CA LYS A 481 -13.76 -20.95 15.05
C LYS A 481 -14.44 -21.64 16.22
N LEU A 482 -15.22 -20.87 16.97
CA LEU A 482 -16.11 -21.42 17.96
C LEU A 482 -17.29 -22.00 17.18
N TRP A 483 -17.09 -23.12 16.47
CA TRP A 483 -18.10 -24.18 16.32
C TRP A 483 -17.61 -25.40 15.55
N PRO A 484 -18.08 -26.63 15.90
CA PRO A 484 -19.05 -26.95 16.95
C PRO A 484 -18.56 -28.10 17.86
N ARG A 485 -18.05 -27.78 19.06
CA ARG A 485 -17.90 -28.81 20.12
C ARG A 485 -19.26 -29.36 20.60
N ASN A 486 -20.37 -28.74 20.19
CA ASN A 486 -21.73 -29.19 20.47
C ASN A 486 -22.33 -30.11 19.39
N TYR A 487 -21.74 -30.21 18.18
CA TYR A 487 -22.30 -31.11 17.15
C TYR A 487 -21.99 -32.56 17.49
N LEU A 488 -20.79 -32.85 18.01
CA LEU A 488 -20.47 -34.20 18.53
C LEU A 488 -21.34 -34.55 19.75
N VAL A 489 -21.61 -33.58 20.63
CA VAL A 489 -22.42 -33.81 21.85
C VAL A 489 -23.91 -34.01 21.53
N LEU A 490 -24.43 -33.48 20.42
CA LEU A 490 -25.81 -33.68 19.99
C LEU A 490 -25.99 -34.87 19.04
N VAL A 491 -25.02 -35.13 18.16
CA VAL A 491 -25.14 -36.15 17.11
C VAL A 491 -24.79 -37.54 17.61
N VAL A 492 -23.85 -37.68 18.56
CA VAL A 492 -23.50 -38.98 19.14
C VAL A 492 -24.68 -39.61 19.89
N PRO A 493 -25.41 -38.93 20.80
CA PRO A 493 -26.57 -39.54 21.44
C PRO A 493 -27.70 -39.83 20.44
N PHE A 494 -27.91 -39.00 19.41
CA PHE A 494 -28.90 -39.27 18.37
C PHE A 494 -28.56 -40.51 17.54
N LEU A 495 -27.28 -40.69 17.15
CA LEU A 495 -26.82 -41.88 16.45
C LEU A 495 -26.90 -43.14 17.32
N VAL A 496 -26.60 -43.04 18.62
CA VAL A 496 -26.73 -44.16 19.56
C VAL A 496 -28.20 -44.57 19.73
N VAL A 497 -29.11 -43.61 19.90
CA VAL A 497 -30.55 -43.89 19.97
C VAL A 497 -31.07 -44.47 18.66
N PHE A 498 -30.60 -43.98 17.52
CA PHE A 498 -31.00 -44.49 16.20
C PHE A 498 -30.50 -45.93 15.95
N ILE A 499 -29.26 -46.25 16.33
CA ILE A 499 -28.69 -47.61 16.23
C ILE A 499 -29.35 -48.59 17.21
N ILE A 500 -29.66 -48.15 18.44
CA ILE A 500 -30.39 -48.99 19.40
C ILE A 500 -31.84 -49.21 18.93
N GLY A 501 -32.49 -48.18 18.40
CA GLY A 501 -33.85 -48.26 17.85
C GLY A 501 -33.96 -49.19 16.63
N LEU A 502 -32.93 -49.24 15.79
CA LEU A 502 -32.89 -50.14 14.63
C LEU A 502 -32.46 -51.58 14.97
N SER A 503 -31.67 -51.78 16.03
CA SER A 503 -31.23 -53.14 16.43
C SER A 503 -32.28 -53.91 17.23
N ALA A 504 -33.20 -53.24 17.92
CA ALA A 504 -34.30 -53.87 18.65
C ALA A 504 -35.23 -54.75 17.78
N PRO A 505 -35.75 -54.31 16.61
CA PRO A 505 -36.58 -55.14 15.75
C PRO A 505 -35.81 -56.29 15.10
N VAL A 506 -34.52 -56.12 14.80
CA VAL A 506 -33.65 -57.17 14.24
C VAL A 506 -33.35 -58.24 15.29
N GLY A 507 -33.04 -57.84 16.52
CA GLY A 507 -32.86 -58.75 17.66
C GLY A 507 -34.14 -59.53 17.99
N TRP A 508 -35.30 -58.86 17.94
CA TRP A 508 -36.60 -59.51 18.13
C TRP A 508 -36.92 -60.52 17.03
N LEU A 509 -36.61 -60.23 15.76
CA LEU A 509 -36.79 -61.18 14.65
C LEU A 509 -35.85 -62.40 14.76
N ILE A 510 -34.61 -62.21 15.19
CA ILE A 510 -33.65 -63.31 15.41
C ILE A 510 -34.07 -64.16 16.62
N TRP A 511 -34.54 -63.54 17.70
CA TRP A 511 -35.07 -64.25 18.87
C TRP A 511 -36.34 -65.03 18.54
N ARG A 512 -37.26 -64.43 17.77
CA ARG A 512 -38.49 -65.09 17.28
C ARG A 512 -38.17 -66.29 16.38
N ARG A 513 -37.18 -66.18 15.49
CA ARG A 513 -36.72 -67.31 14.66
C ARG A 513 -36.01 -68.42 15.46
N ARG A 514 -35.43 -68.11 16.62
CA ARG A 514 -34.81 -69.11 17.51
C ARG A 514 -35.79 -69.82 18.42
N GLN A 515 -37.03 -69.33 18.54
CA GLN A 515 -38.08 -69.96 19.35
C GLN A 515 -39.02 -70.87 18.55
N GLU A 516 -38.86 -71.01 17.24
CA GLU A 516 -39.58 -72.05 16.50
C GLU A 516 -38.94 -73.42 16.76
N PRO A 517 -39.68 -74.39 17.32
CA PRO A 517 -39.16 -75.73 17.58
C PRO A 517 -38.93 -76.47 16.25
N ALA A 518 -37.80 -77.19 16.19
CA ALA A 518 -37.44 -78.07 15.08
C ALA A 518 -38.50 -79.17 14.90
N LEU A 519 -39.09 -79.24 13.71
CA LEU A 519 -39.87 -80.40 13.26
C LEU A 519 -38.90 -81.48 12.76
N PRO A 520 -39.04 -82.76 13.18
CA PRO A 520 -38.10 -83.81 12.85
C PRO A 520 -38.26 -84.29 11.39
N TYR A 521 -37.10 -84.59 10.80
CA TYR A 521 -36.90 -85.06 9.43
C TYR A 521 -37.16 -86.57 9.32
N GLU A 522 -37.92 -87.01 8.32
CA GLU A 522 -38.15 -88.42 7.96
C GLU A 522 -37.59 -88.67 6.54
N PRO A 523 -36.82 -89.75 6.28
CA PRO A 523 -36.09 -89.91 5.02
C PRO A 523 -36.82 -90.84 4.04
N VAL A 524 -36.78 -90.51 2.74
CA VAL A 524 -36.99 -91.48 1.66
C VAL A 524 -35.98 -91.24 0.55
N GLY A 525 -35.27 -92.30 0.17
CA GLY A 525 -34.17 -92.29 -0.78
C GLY A 525 -34.57 -92.44 -2.25
N SER A 526 -33.55 -92.27 -3.08
CA SER A 526 -33.26 -92.81 -4.42
C SER A 526 -34.44 -93.12 -5.36
N VAL A 527 -34.35 -92.59 -6.59
CA VAL A 527 -34.20 -93.39 -7.83
C VAL A 527 -33.93 -92.47 -9.03
N GLU A 528 -33.08 -92.96 -9.91
CA GLU A 528 -32.67 -92.46 -11.22
C GLU A 528 -33.85 -92.14 -12.16
N THR A 529 -33.67 -91.20 -13.09
CA THR A 529 -33.61 -91.46 -14.55
C THR A 529 -33.86 -90.19 -15.38
N VAL A 530 -32.96 -89.99 -16.35
CA VAL A 530 -33.19 -89.56 -17.73
C VAL A 530 -34.04 -88.29 -17.94
N THR A 531 -33.40 -87.22 -18.45
CA THR A 531 -34.09 -86.24 -19.30
C THR A 531 -33.35 -86.03 -20.61
N HIS A 532 -34.13 -86.19 -21.66
CA HIS A 532 -33.79 -86.11 -23.07
C HIS A 532 -33.55 -84.65 -23.49
N GLU A 533 -32.55 -84.47 -24.33
CA GLU A 533 -32.20 -83.28 -25.08
C GLU A 533 -33.16 -83.14 -26.28
N GLN A 534 -33.70 -81.94 -26.51
CA GLN A 534 -34.42 -81.62 -27.75
C GLN A 534 -34.17 -80.17 -28.18
N GLU A 535 -33.16 -80.04 -29.05
CA GLU A 535 -33.08 -79.25 -30.28
C GLU A 535 -34.00 -78.03 -30.46
N LEU A 536 -33.37 -76.89 -30.76
CA LEU A 536 -33.89 -75.88 -31.68
C LEU A 536 -32.83 -75.64 -32.76
N GLN A 537 -33.13 -76.08 -33.99
CA GLN A 537 -32.35 -75.82 -35.21
C GLN A 537 -32.72 -74.49 -35.88
N PRO A 538 -31.82 -73.95 -36.75
CA PRO A 538 -31.88 -72.57 -37.24
C PRO A 538 -32.38 -72.41 -38.69
N LEU A 539 -32.43 -71.13 -39.13
CA LEU A 539 -32.51 -70.56 -40.49
C LEU A 539 -33.89 -70.45 -41.17
N LYS A 540 -34.42 -69.22 -41.23
CA LYS A 540 -34.32 -68.33 -42.40
C LYS A 540 -34.71 -66.89 -42.06
#